data_AF-A0A3M2DY44-F1
#
_entry.id   AF-A0A3M2DY44-F1
#
_cell.length_a   1.000
_cell.length_b   1.000
_cell.length_c   1.000
_cell.angle_alpha   90.00
_cell.angle_beta   90.00
_cell.angle_gamma   90.00
#
_symmetry.space_group_name_H-M   'P 1'
#
loop_
_entity.id
_entity.type
_entity.pdbx_description
1 polymer ?
#
loop_
_entity_poly.entity_id
_entity_poly.type
_entity_poly.pdbx_seq_one_letter_code
_entity_poly.pdbx_strand_id
1 'polypeptide(L)' 'MDQSKKTMRHFYCRDVLWETFEQMANDFDCSIDYLINEAMRYYARSKNYQSAMAAAAPAVPAGHAAAAGAG' A
#
# COMPACT_ATOMS: atom_id res chain seq x y z
N MET A 1 -7.05 5.48 12.49
CA MET A 1 -6.04 4.42 12.71
C MET A 1 -4.82 4.80 11.91
N ASP A 2 -3.64 4.75 12.52
CA ASP A 2 -2.37 5.06 11.86
C ASP A 2 -2.12 4.07 10.70
N GLN A 3 -2.18 4.57 9.46
CA GLN A 3 -1.98 3.78 8.25
C GLN A 3 -0.53 3.32 8.09
N SER A 4 0.41 3.98 8.77
CA SER A 4 1.83 3.64 8.74
C SER A 4 2.22 2.56 9.75
N LYS A 5 1.28 2.19 10.64
CA LYS A 5 1.53 1.19 11.68
C LYS A 5 1.79 -0.19 11.05
N LYS A 6 3.05 -0.63 11.10
CA LYS A 6 3.45 -2.00 10.81
C LYS A 6 3.48 -2.83 12.08
N THR A 7 2.83 -3.98 12.06
CA THR A 7 2.85 -4.95 13.16
C THR A 7 3.24 -6.31 12.62
N MET A 8 4.04 -7.06 13.38
CA MET A 8 4.39 -8.43 13.03
C MET A 8 3.13 -9.32 12.93
N ARG A 9 3.08 -10.15 11.88
CA ARG A 9 2.01 -11.12 11.61
C ARG A 9 2.66 -12.44 11.22
N HIS A 10 2.12 -13.54 11.74
CA HIS A 10 2.58 -14.89 11.42
C HIS A 10 1.55 -15.57 10.53
N PHE A 11 2.00 -16.30 9.52
CA PHE A 11 1.16 -17.12 8.66
C PHE A 11 1.96 -18.32 8.14
N TYR A 12 1.25 -19.37 7.74
CA TYR A 12 1.87 -20.50 7.04
C TYR A 12 2.04 -20.15 5.57
N CYS A 13 3.28 -20.09 5.12
CA CYS A 13 3.64 -19.89 3.71
C CYS A 13 3.95 -21.24 3.06
N ARG A 14 3.67 -21.38 1.75
CA ARG A 14 4.13 -22.54 0.98
C ARG A 14 5.54 -22.27 0.48
N ASP A 15 6.43 -23.26 0.59
CA ASP A 15 7.84 -23.12 0.22
C ASP A 15 8.02 -22.58 -1.21
N VAL A 16 7.31 -23.16 -2.19
CA VAL A 16 7.39 -22.70 -3.59
C VAL A 16 6.99 -21.23 -3.79
N LEU A 17 6.04 -20.72 -2.98
CA LEU A 17 5.67 -19.29 -3.04
C LEU A 17 6.74 -18.43 -2.42
N TRP A 18 7.32 -18.89 -1.31
CA TRP A 18 8.42 -18.19 -0.64
C TRP A 18 9.63 -18.06 -1.56
N GLU A 19 10.10 -19.16 -2.14
CA GLU A 19 11.23 -19.20 -3.08
C GLU A 19 10.99 -18.27 -4.28
N THR A 20 9.76 -18.26 -4.82
CA THR A 20 9.40 -17.35 -5.92
C THR A 20 9.51 -15.88 -5.50
N PHE A 21 9.01 -15.53 -4.30
CA PHE A 21 9.07 -14.17 -3.78
C PHE A 21 10.50 -13.76 -3.38
N GLU A 22 11.34 -14.68 -2.94
CA GLU A 22 12.78 -14.45 -2.74
C GLU A 22 13.46 -14.09 -4.05
N GLN A 23 13.21 -14.84 -5.12
CA GLN A 23 13.76 -14.53 -6.44
C GLN A 23 13.29 -13.15 -6.92
N MET A 24 11.98 -12.86 -6.83
CA MET A 24 11.45 -11.54 -7.20
C MET A 24 12.05 -10.39 -6.37
N ALA A 25 12.24 -10.58 -5.07
CA ALA A 25 12.83 -9.58 -4.19
C ALA A 25 14.26 -9.23 -4.64
N ASN A 26 15.05 -10.24 -5.03
CA ASN A 26 16.39 -10.06 -5.59
C ASN A 26 16.34 -9.36 -6.95
N ASP A 27 15.46 -9.78 -7.86
CA ASP A 27 15.37 -9.24 -9.23
C ASP A 27 14.93 -7.76 -9.24
N PHE A 28 14.06 -7.34 -8.31
CA PHE A 28 13.54 -5.98 -8.21
C PHE A 28 14.25 -5.09 -7.17
N ASP A 29 15.27 -5.59 -6.48
CA ASP A 29 15.98 -4.92 -5.38
C ASP A 29 15.00 -4.35 -4.33
N CYS A 30 14.08 -5.19 -3.86
CA CYS A 30 13.04 -4.82 -2.89
C CYS A 30 12.86 -5.89 -1.81
N SER A 31 12.08 -5.60 -0.76
CA SER A 31 11.85 -6.58 0.31
C SER A 31 10.69 -7.53 0.01
N ILE A 32 10.79 -8.77 0.48
CA ILE A 32 9.69 -9.74 0.44
C ILE A 32 8.45 -9.20 1.15
N ASP A 33 8.63 -8.48 2.27
CA ASP A 33 7.52 -7.80 2.96
C ASP A 33 6.78 -6.82 2.04
N TYR A 34 7.49 -6.07 1.21
CA TYR A 34 6.88 -5.14 0.26
C TYR A 34 6.02 -5.90 -0.75
N LEU A 35 6.57 -6.96 -1.35
CA LEU A 35 5.86 -7.80 -2.31
C LEU A 35 4.61 -8.46 -1.70
N ILE A 36 4.70 -8.99 -0.48
CA ILE A 36 3.55 -9.59 0.22
C ILE A 36 2.47 -8.54 0.48
N ASN A 37 2.84 -7.33 0.92
CA ASN A 37 1.88 -6.25 1.14
C ASN A 37 1.18 -5.83 -0.17
N GLU A 38 1.91 -5.75 -1.29
CA GLU A 38 1.33 -5.47 -2.60
C GLU A 38 0.41 -6.59 -3.07
N ALA A 39 0.82 -7.85 -2.92
CA ALA A 39 -0.01 -9.01 -3.26
C ALA A 39 -1.32 -9.03 -2.44
N MET A 40 -1.25 -8.79 -1.13
CA MET A 40 -2.43 -8.69 -0.26
C MET A 40 -3.36 -7.55 -0.69
N ARG A 41 -2.80 -6.38 -0.99
CA ARG A 41 -3.56 -5.21 -1.46
C ARG A 41 -4.23 -5.48 -2.81
N TYR A 42 -3.51 -6.11 -3.73
CA TYR A 42 -4.02 -6.49 -5.05
C TYR A 42 -5.16 -7.50 -4.93
N TYR A 43 -4.98 -8.56 -4.13
CA TYR A 43 -5.99 -9.60 -3.96
C TYR A 43 -7.27 -9.05 -3.32
N ALA A 44 -7.17 -8.23 -2.27
CA ALA A 44 -8.32 -7.59 -1.64
C ALA A 44 -9.10 -6.72 -2.65
N ARG A 45 -8.39 -5.91 -3.44
CA ARG A 45 -8.99 -5.08 -4.51
C ARG A 45 -9.70 -5.93 -5.56
N SER A 46 -9.09 -7.05 -5.98
CA SER A 46 -9.67 -7.96 -6.98
C SER A 46 -10.98 -8.61 -6.55
N LYS A 47 -11.22 -8.64 -5.23
CA LYS A 47 -12.42 -9.19 -4.60
C LYS A 47 -13.39 -8.11 -4.10
N ASN A 48 -13.18 -6.85 -4.52
CA ASN A 48 -13.96 -5.69 -4.09
C ASN A 48 -13.94 -5.42 -2.57
N TYR A 49 -12.99 -6.00 -1.84
CA TYR A 49 -12.68 -5.60 -0.46
C TYR A 49 -11.77 -4.38 -0.49
N GLN A 50 -12.31 -3.22 -0.89
CA GLN A 50 -11.62 -1.95 -0.62
C GLN A 50 -11.86 -1.61 0.85
N SER A 51 -10.79 -1.59 1.65
CA SER A 51 -10.92 -1.10 3.01
C SER A 51 -11.40 0.36 2.96
N ALA A 52 -12.50 0.67 3.66
CA ALA A 52 -13.10 2.01 3.72
C ALA A 52 -12.12 3.10 4.19
N MET A 53 -10.95 2.71 4.69
CA MET A 53 -9.89 3.62 5.14
C MET A 53 -9.12 4.29 3.99
N ALA A 54 -9.10 3.71 2.78
CA ALA A 54 -8.43 4.33 1.61
C ALA A 54 -9.29 5.44 0.96
N ALA A 55 -10.60 5.46 1.22
CA ALA A 55 -11.50 6.52 0.77
C ALA A 55 -11.40 7.82 1.58
N ALA A 56 -10.58 7.84 2.64
CA ALA A 56 -10.42 8.99 3.54
C ALA A 56 -9.09 9.73 3.37
N ALA A 57 -8.43 9.63 2.21
CA ALA A 57 -7.44 10.63 1.84
C ALA A 57 -8.19 11.91 1.44
N PRO A 58 -8.01 13.05 2.12
CA PRO A 58 -8.62 14.29 1.68
C PRO A 58 -8.04 14.63 0.30
N ALA A 59 -8.91 14.75 -0.69
CA ALA A 59 -8.57 15.36 -1.96
C ALA A 59 -8.04 16.76 -1.66
N VAL A 60 -6.73 16.94 -1.75
CA VAL A 60 -6.14 18.28 -1.80
C VAL A 60 -6.65 18.92 -3.09
N PRO A 61 -7.52 19.94 -3.06
CA PRO A 61 -7.83 20.67 -4.26
C PRO A 61 -6.58 21.49 -4.59
N ALA A 62 -6.03 21.27 -5.78
CA ALA A 62 -5.05 22.16 -6.38
C ALA A 62 -5.70 23.52 -6.62
N GLY A 63 -5.66 24.39 -5.62
CA GLY A 63 -6.12 25.78 -5.70
C GLY A 63 -4.96 26.70 -5.99
N HIS A 64 -4.65 26.88 -7.28
CA HIS A 64 -3.96 28.06 -7.78
C HIS A 64 -4.99 29.20 -7.86
N ALA A 65 -4.88 30.24 -7.02
CA ALA A 65 -5.53 31.52 -7.27
C ALA A 65 -4.83 32.65 -6.49
N ALA A 66 -4.38 33.64 -7.26
CA ALA A 66 -3.70 34.84 -6.83
C ALA A 66 -4.67 35.96 -6.38
N ALA A 67 -4.08 36.96 -5.71
CA ALA A 67 -4.42 38.40 -5.72
C ALA A 67 -5.40 39.02 -4.68
N ALA A 68 -4.82 39.99 -3.93
CA ALA A 68 -5.25 41.39 -3.74
C ALA A 68 -6.34 41.80 -2.71
N GLY A 69 -6.04 42.91 -2.00
CA GLY A 69 -6.99 43.84 -1.34
C GLY A 69 -6.89 43.84 0.20
N ALA A 70 -6.18 44.78 0.83
CA ALA A 70 -6.59 46.14 1.21
C ALA A 70 -7.48 46.21 2.47
N GLY A 71 -6.95 46.88 3.51
CA GLY A 71 -7.60 47.20 4.77
C GLY A 71 -6.59 47.79 5.74
#